data_AF-X1EIU2-F1
#
_entry.id   AF-X1EIU2-F1
#
_cell.length_a   1.000
_cell.length_b   1.000
_cell.length_c   1.000
_cell.angle_alpha   90.00
_cell.angle_beta   90.00
_cell.angle_gamma   90.00
#
_symmetry.space_group_name_H-M   'P 1'
#
loop_
_entity.id
_entity.type
_entity.pdbx_description
1 polymer ?
#
loop_
_entity_poly.entity_id
_entity_poly.type
_entity_poly.pdbx_seq_one_letter_code
_entity_poly.pdbx_strand_id
1 'polypeptide(L)'
;MILRKESAQIYIPDGSPVKEALARTTHLAFGAHQDDLEIMAIDGILRCFQQADKWFTGVVVTNGAGSPRAGLYADYTDGEMRSVRIMEQKKAAVVGEYSAQLLLDYPSKEVKDSSNDDVLSDLRSILQLANPEIVYTHNLADKHPTHVAISLRTIEAIRSLPGDDRPDHLYGC
;
A
#
# COMPACT_ATOMS: atom_id res chain seq x y z
N MET A 1 -4.94 -12.57 -8.79
CA MET A 1 -5.79 -11.55 -8.15
C MET A 1 -6.24 -10.58 -9.23
N ILE A 2 -7.49 -10.10 -9.17
CA ILE A 2 -7.99 -9.03 -10.04
C ILE A 2 -8.25 -7.84 -9.12
N LEU A 3 -7.57 -6.72 -9.37
CA LEU A 3 -7.81 -5.45 -8.69
C LEU A 3 -8.92 -4.68 -9.42
N ARG A 4 -9.68 -3.83 -8.73
CA ARG A 4 -10.84 -3.15 -9.33
C ARG A 4 -10.44 -2.10 -10.35
N LYS A 5 -9.33 -1.38 -10.12
CA LYS A 5 -8.79 -0.44 -11.11
C LYS A 5 -7.99 -1.18 -12.16
N GLU A 6 -8.38 -1.07 -13.43
CA GLU A 6 -7.62 -1.62 -14.57
C GLU A 6 -6.20 -1.06 -14.66
N SER A 7 -6.00 0.18 -14.18
CA SER A 7 -4.71 0.84 -14.14
C SER A 7 -3.87 0.50 -12.91
N ALA A 8 -4.39 -0.30 -11.98
CA ALA A 8 -3.62 -0.77 -10.83
C ALA A 8 -2.45 -1.65 -11.27
N GLN A 9 -1.35 -1.56 -10.54
CA GLN A 9 -0.12 -2.28 -10.85
C GLN A 9 0.34 -3.10 -9.65
N ILE A 10 0.86 -4.29 -9.95
CA ILE A 10 1.56 -5.13 -8.99
C ILE A 10 2.99 -5.29 -9.52
N TYR A 11 3.95 -4.87 -8.72
CA TYR A 11 5.36 -5.00 -9.02
C TYR A 11 6.01 -5.99 -8.06
N ILE A 12 6.64 -7.02 -8.62
CA ILE A 12 7.36 -8.06 -7.87
C ILE A 12 8.85 -7.91 -8.18
N PRO A 13 9.69 -7.42 -7.24
CA PRO A 13 11.09 -7.11 -7.52
C PRO A 13 11.92 -8.29 -8.00
N ASP A 14 11.69 -9.49 -7.45
CA ASP A 14 12.43 -10.70 -7.78
C ASP A 14 11.85 -11.51 -8.97
N GLY A 15 10.75 -11.03 -9.56
CA GLY A 15 10.08 -11.67 -10.69
C GLY A 15 9.28 -12.93 -10.35
N SER A 16 9.13 -13.28 -9.07
CA SER A 16 8.30 -14.42 -8.65
C SER A 16 6.83 -14.24 -9.05
N PRO A 17 6.05 -15.33 -9.18
CA PRO A 17 4.62 -15.22 -9.43
C PRO A 17 3.90 -14.39 -8.36
N VAL A 18 2.97 -13.52 -8.78
CA VAL A 18 2.22 -12.62 -7.88
C VAL A 18 1.61 -13.35 -6.68
N LYS A 19 1.05 -14.56 -6.89
CA LYS A 19 0.44 -15.34 -5.82
C LYS A 19 1.47 -15.77 -4.77
N GLU A 20 2.67 -16.17 -5.20
CA GLU A 20 3.74 -16.62 -4.30
C GLU A 20 4.33 -15.44 -3.53
N ALA A 21 4.58 -14.31 -4.21
CA ALA A 21 5.06 -13.10 -3.59
C ALA A 21 4.07 -12.54 -2.54
N LEU A 22 2.77 -12.55 -2.83
CA LEU A 22 1.78 -12.14 -1.83
C LEU A 22 1.72 -13.15 -0.67
N ALA A 23 1.65 -14.46 -0.94
CA ALA A 23 1.49 -15.48 0.09
C ALA A 23 2.64 -15.60 1.09
N ARG A 24 3.85 -15.14 0.74
CA ARG A 24 4.99 -15.10 1.69
C ARG A 24 5.01 -13.86 2.59
N THR A 25 4.09 -12.92 2.40
CA THR A 25 4.05 -11.66 3.17
C THR A 25 3.89 -11.93 4.66
N THR A 26 4.75 -11.33 5.46
CA THR A 26 4.64 -11.35 6.93
C THR A 26 4.23 -9.97 7.47
N HIS A 27 4.71 -8.91 6.82
CA HIS A 27 4.45 -7.52 7.17
C HIS A 27 3.81 -6.84 5.96
N LEU A 28 2.64 -6.25 6.14
CA LEU A 28 1.89 -5.56 5.08
C LEU A 28 1.67 -4.11 5.48
N ALA A 29 1.83 -3.17 4.55
CA ALA A 29 1.54 -1.76 4.82
C ALA A 29 0.58 -1.17 3.78
N PHE A 30 -0.43 -0.44 4.25
CA PHE A 30 -1.35 0.34 3.41
C PHE A 30 -1.09 1.84 3.60
N GLY A 31 -0.34 2.42 2.66
CA GLY A 31 -0.07 3.85 2.53
C GLY A 31 -1.04 4.55 1.58
N ALA A 32 -1.26 5.84 1.82
CA ALA A 32 -2.14 6.65 0.99
C ALA A 32 -1.39 7.09 -0.27
N HIS A 33 -0.21 7.65 -0.12
CA HIS A 33 0.61 8.27 -1.15
C HIS A 33 1.97 7.57 -1.30
N GLN A 34 2.68 7.96 -2.34
CA GLN A 34 4.03 7.48 -2.64
C GLN A 34 5.05 8.22 -1.79
N ASP A 35 5.69 7.50 -0.86
CA ASP A 35 6.62 7.91 0.21
C ASP A 35 6.14 7.49 1.62
N ASP A 36 4.82 7.35 1.81
CA ASP A 36 4.21 7.03 3.10
C ASP A 36 4.82 5.75 3.72
N LEU A 37 5.02 4.70 2.93
CA LEU A 37 5.47 3.40 3.42
C LEU A 37 6.85 3.50 4.08
N GLU A 38 7.75 4.25 3.45
CA GLU A 38 9.13 4.44 3.88
C GLU A 38 9.22 5.31 5.14
N ILE A 39 8.22 6.18 5.38
CA ILE A 39 8.16 7.04 6.56
C ILE A 39 7.46 6.31 7.71
N MET A 40 6.27 5.79 7.47
CA MET A 40 5.36 5.32 8.52
C MET A 40 5.60 3.83 8.86
N ALA A 41 6.01 3.01 7.89
CA ALA A 41 6.16 1.56 8.04
C ALA A 41 7.62 1.11 8.00
N ILE A 42 8.57 2.03 8.28
CA ILE A 42 10.01 1.74 8.26
C ILE A 42 10.40 0.59 9.21
N ASP A 43 9.72 0.43 10.34
CA ASP A 43 9.92 -0.70 11.24
C ASP A 43 9.66 -2.04 10.54
N GLY A 44 8.53 -2.16 9.82
CA GLY A 44 8.20 -3.36 9.06
C GLY A 44 9.15 -3.64 7.91
N ILE A 45 9.63 -2.60 7.23
CA ILE A 45 10.64 -2.71 6.17
C ILE A 45 11.95 -3.25 6.76
N LEU A 46 12.47 -2.63 7.83
CA LEU A 46 13.73 -3.02 8.45
C LEU A 46 13.67 -4.42 9.09
N ARG A 47 12.51 -4.86 9.58
CA ARG A 47 12.31 -6.22 10.10
C ARG A 47 12.34 -7.29 9.03
N CYS A 48 12.04 -6.95 7.78
CA CYS A 48 12.04 -7.88 6.65
C CYS A 48 13.31 -7.81 5.81
N PHE A 49 13.99 -6.66 5.81
CA PHE A 49 15.18 -6.44 5.01
C PHE A 49 16.28 -7.48 5.31
N GLN A 50 16.83 -8.10 4.27
CA GLN A 50 17.84 -9.17 4.35
C GLN A 50 17.45 -10.36 5.24
N GLN A 51 16.15 -10.63 5.41
CA GLN A 51 15.66 -11.83 6.08
C GLN A 51 15.28 -12.91 5.06
N ALA A 52 15.46 -14.17 5.45
CA ALA A 52 15.10 -15.30 4.58
C ALA A 52 13.61 -15.67 4.69
N ASP A 53 13.00 -15.39 5.84
CA ASP A 53 11.67 -15.84 6.24
C ASP A 53 10.69 -14.69 6.53
N LYS A 54 11.15 -13.44 6.45
CA LYS A 54 10.31 -12.25 6.65
C LYS A 54 10.27 -11.39 5.42
N TRP A 55 9.06 -11.02 5.06
CA TRP A 55 8.76 -10.36 3.79
C TRP A 55 7.80 -9.19 4.02
N PHE A 56 8.19 -8.03 3.50
CA PHE A 56 7.38 -6.82 3.52
C PHE A 56 6.65 -6.66 2.19
N THR A 57 5.35 -6.41 2.23
CA THR A 57 4.56 -6.01 1.06
C THR A 57 4.04 -4.60 1.27
N GLY A 58 4.32 -3.72 0.31
CA GLY A 58 3.84 -2.34 0.30
C GLY A 58 2.61 -2.17 -0.58
N VAL A 59 1.61 -1.45 -0.10
CA VAL A 59 0.43 -1.05 -0.88
C VAL A 59 0.29 0.46 -0.81
N VAL A 60 0.44 1.14 -1.95
CA VAL A 60 0.07 2.55 -2.09
C VAL A 60 -1.28 2.62 -2.77
N VAL A 61 -2.25 3.19 -2.06
CA VAL A 61 -3.66 3.13 -2.48
C VAL A 61 -3.97 4.22 -3.51
N THR A 62 -3.39 5.43 -3.37
CA THR A 62 -3.71 6.54 -4.28
C THR A 62 -2.73 6.72 -5.43
N ASN A 63 -3.17 7.47 -6.44
CA ASN A 63 -2.46 7.66 -7.70
C ASN A 63 -1.38 8.76 -7.71
N GLY A 64 -1.23 9.54 -6.62
CA GLY A 64 -0.21 10.58 -6.53
C GLY A 64 -0.41 11.80 -7.46
N ALA A 65 -1.54 11.92 -8.17
CA ALA A 65 -1.77 13.01 -9.12
C ALA A 65 -1.72 14.41 -8.47
N GLY A 66 -2.16 14.51 -7.21
CA GLY A 66 -2.13 15.75 -6.42
C GLY A 66 -0.81 16.05 -5.72
N SER A 67 0.27 15.32 -6.02
CA SER A 67 1.57 15.52 -5.37
C SER A 67 2.05 16.97 -5.51
N PRO A 68 2.63 17.58 -4.45
CA PRO A 68 3.25 18.88 -4.55
C PRO A 68 4.32 18.90 -5.65
N ARG A 69 4.37 20.00 -6.39
CA ARG A 69 5.31 20.20 -7.49
C ARG A 69 6.21 21.39 -7.16
N ALA A 70 7.51 21.16 -7.25
CA ALA A 70 8.52 22.19 -7.06
C ALA A 70 9.81 21.77 -7.80
N GLY A 71 10.69 22.74 -8.05
CA GLY A 71 12.00 22.50 -8.66
C GLY A 71 11.89 21.73 -9.97
N LEU A 72 12.54 20.57 -10.05
CA LEU A 72 12.58 19.72 -11.25
C LEU A 72 11.20 19.27 -11.74
N TYR A 73 10.18 19.29 -10.88
CA TYR A 73 8.81 18.86 -11.19
C TYR A 73 7.82 20.01 -11.35
N ALA A 74 8.28 21.27 -11.34
CA ALA A 74 7.41 22.45 -11.33
C ALA A 74 6.40 22.46 -12.49
N ASP A 75 6.85 22.06 -13.69
CA ASP A 75 6.04 22.08 -14.92
C ASP A 75 5.37 20.73 -15.25
N TYR A 76 5.43 19.75 -14.34
CA TYR A 76 4.87 18.43 -14.60
C TYR A 76 3.35 18.44 -14.51
N THR A 77 2.70 17.76 -15.44
CA THR A 77 1.27 17.44 -15.37
C THR A 77 0.97 16.39 -14.30
N ASP A 78 -0.31 16.23 -13.94
CA ASP A 78 -0.78 15.14 -13.06
C ASP A 78 -0.37 13.76 -13.56
N GLY A 79 -0.43 13.54 -14.87
CA GLY A 79 -0.05 12.28 -15.50
C GLY A 79 1.45 12.01 -15.36
N GLU A 80 2.28 13.01 -15.62
CA GLU A 80 3.74 12.90 -15.49
C GLU A 80 4.16 12.69 -14.04
N MET A 81 3.54 13.41 -13.09
CA MET A 81 3.81 13.21 -11.67
C MET A 81 3.46 11.80 -11.21
N ARG A 82 2.28 11.29 -11.60
CA ARG A 82 1.89 9.91 -11.31
C ARG A 82 2.90 8.91 -11.85
N SER A 83 3.37 9.09 -13.09
CA SER A 83 4.40 8.22 -13.67
C SER A 83 5.73 8.26 -12.90
N VAL A 84 6.17 9.43 -12.44
CA VAL A 84 7.36 9.57 -11.58
C VAL A 84 7.16 8.82 -10.26
N ARG A 85 6.06 9.09 -9.56
CA ARG A 85 5.77 8.52 -8.24
C ARG A 85 5.63 6.99 -8.29
N ILE A 86 5.06 6.44 -9.36
CA ILE A 86 5.03 4.99 -9.62
C ILE A 86 6.45 4.42 -9.71
N MET A 87 7.34 5.08 -10.46
CA MET A 87 8.71 4.59 -10.63
C MET A 87 9.53 4.69 -9.34
N GLU A 88 9.29 5.69 -8.51
CA GLU A 88 9.95 5.82 -7.21
C GLU A 88 9.53 4.71 -6.25
N GLN A 89 8.23 4.39 -6.13
CA GLN A 89 7.82 3.27 -5.27
C GLN A 89 8.34 1.92 -5.76
N LYS A 90 8.45 1.70 -7.07
CA LYS A 90 9.10 0.49 -7.60
C LYS A 90 10.58 0.44 -7.21
N LYS A 91 11.30 1.57 -7.25
CA LYS A 91 12.69 1.65 -6.79
C LYS A 91 12.81 1.43 -5.28
N ALA A 92 11.91 2.00 -4.48
CA ALA A 92 11.86 1.77 -3.04
C ALA A 92 11.68 0.27 -2.74
N ALA A 93 10.79 -0.41 -3.47
CA ALA A 93 10.60 -1.84 -3.35
C ALA A 93 11.83 -2.68 -3.72
N VAL A 94 12.61 -2.26 -4.72
CA VAL A 94 13.90 -2.90 -5.03
C VAL A 94 14.91 -2.67 -3.91
N VAL A 95 15.07 -1.43 -3.44
CA VAL A 95 16.05 -1.07 -2.41
C VAL A 95 15.72 -1.68 -1.06
N GLY A 96 14.44 -1.75 -0.70
CA GLY A 96 13.95 -2.32 0.53
C GLY A 96 13.72 -3.83 0.49
N GLU A 97 14.05 -4.50 -0.62
CA GLU A 97 13.87 -5.95 -0.82
C GLU A 97 12.43 -6.41 -0.53
N TYR A 98 11.44 -5.65 -0.99
CA TYR A 98 10.03 -5.97 -0.75
C TYR A 98 9.64 -7.25 -1.48
N SER A 99 8.69 -7.97 -0.90
CA SER A 99 8.03 -9.08 -1.56
C SER A 99 7.22 -8.62 -2.78
N ALA A 100 6.44 -7.55 -2.58
CA ALA A 100 5.60 -6.96 -3.59
C ALA A 100 5.34 -5.47 -3.30
N GLN A 101 5.14 -4.70 -4.35
CA GLN A 101 4.66 -3.32 -4.30
C GLN A 101 3.39 -3.20 -5.15
N LEU A 102 2.28 -2.88 -4.50
CA LEU A 102 0.99 -2.68 -5.13
C LEU A 102 0.70 -1.18 -5.21
N LEU A 103 0.19 -0.76 -6.37
CA LEU A 103 -0.14 0.63 -6.69
C LEU A 103 -1.58 0.61 -7.20
N LEU A 104 -2.56 0.95 -6.35
CA LEU A 104 -3.98 0.74 -6.65
C LEU A 104 -4.60 1.84 -7.52
N ASP A 105 -3.90 2.96 -7.68
CA ASP A 105 -4.23 4.04 -8.61
C ASP A 105 -5.59 4.73 -8.35
N TYR A 106 -6.10 4.69 -7.12
CA TYR A 106 -7.31 5.43 -6.76
C TYR A 106 -7.03 6.93 -6.63
N PRO A 107 -7.94 7.80 -7.11
CA PRO A 107 -7.94 9.19 -6.69
C PRO A 107 -8.21 9.32 -5.18
N SER A 108 -7.58 10.27 -4.51
CA SER A 108 -7.85 10.59 -3.09
C SER A 108 -9.35 10.77 -2.77
N LYS A 109 -10.13 11.33 -3.72
CA LYS A 109 -11.58 11.49 -3.55
C LYS A 109 -12.33 10.16 -3.41
N GLU A 110 -11.90 9.13 -4.14
CA GLU A 110 -12.55 7.81 -4.16
C GLU A 110 -12.26 7.02 -2.88
N VAL A 111 -11.05 7.20 -2.32
CA VAL A 111 -10.67 6.61 -1.03
C VAL A 111 -11.49 7.20 0.12
N LYS A 112 -11.73 8.52 0.09
CA LYS A 112 -12.47 9.26 1.13
C LYS A 112 -13.99 9.05 1.05
N ASP A 113 -14.51 8.54 -0.06
CA ASP A 113 -15.92 8.22 -0.20
C ASP A 113 -16.21 6.89 0.49
N SER A 114 -16.94 6.92 1.61
CA SER A 114 -17.28 5.73 2.40
C SER A 114 -18.19 4.74 1.66
N SER A 115 -18.91 5.18 0.63
CA SER A 115 -19.78 4.33 -0.19
C SER A 115 -19.06 3.57 -1.30
N ASN A 116 -17.77 3.85 -1.51
CA ASN A 116 -16.97 3.17 -2.51
C ASN A 116 -16.48 1.80 -2.02
N ASP A 117 -17.18 0.75 -2.42
CA ASP A 117 -16.87 -0.63 -2.07
C ASP A 117 -15.65 -1.20 -2.82
N ASP A 118 -15.19 -0.55 -3.89
CA ASP A 118 -14.07 -1.05 -4.69
C ASP A 118 -12.76 -1.01 -3.91
N VAL A 119 -12.51 0.12 -3.22
CA VAL A 119 -11.33 0.29 -2.37
C VAL A 119 -11.34 -0.80 -1.30
N LEU A 120 -12.44 -0.94 -0.57
CA LEU A 120 -12.59 -1.95 0.48
C LEU A 120 -12.37 -3.38 -0.06
N SER A 121 -12.91 -3.68 -1.24
CA SER A 121 -12.76 -4.98 -1.90
C SER A 121 -11.32 -5.31 -2.23
N ASP A 122 -10.54 -4.35 -2.73
CA ASP A 122 -9.14 -4.54 -3.06
C ASP A 122 -8.29 -4.74 -1.79
N LEU A 123 -8.48 -3.89 -0.75
CA LEU A 123 -7.77 -4.06 0.53
C LEU A 123 -8.06 -5.44 1.15
N ARG A 124 -9.32 -5.87 1.15
CA ARG A 124 -9.73 -7.20 1.65
C ARG A 124 -9.08 -8.32 0.86
N SER A 125 -9.07 -8.23 -0.48
CA SER A 125 -8.48 -9.27 -1.34
C SER A 125 -6.98 -9.40 -1.14
N ILE A 126 -6.28 -8.27 -0.93
CA ILE A 126 -4.86 -8.25 -0.61
C ILE A 126 -4.60 -8.90 0.74
N LEU A 127 -5.36 -8.51 1.79
CA LEU A 127 -5.25 -9.12 3.12
C LEU A 127 -5.45 -10.64 3.08
N GLN A 128 -6.45 -11.13 2.36
CA GLN A 128 -6.74 -12.57 2.25
C GLN A 128 -5.63 -13.36 1.53
N LEU A 129 -5.00 -12.77 0.52
CA LEU A 129 -3.92 -13.42 -0.22
C LEU A 129 -2.57 -13.32 0.50
N ALA A 130 -2.35 -12.22 1.21
CA ALA A 130 -1.12 -11.97 1.94
C ALA A 130 -1.11 -12.64 3.32
N ASN A 131 -2.28 -12.77 3.96
CA ASN A 131 -2.47 -13.27 5.31
C ASN A 131 -1.36 -12.84 6.29
N PRO A 132 -1.07 -11.54 6.40
CA PRO A 132 0.09 -11.06 7.14
C PRO A 132 -0.13 -11.19 8.65
N GLU A 133 0.96 -11.39 9.40
CA GLU A 133 0.96 -11.32 10.87
C GLU A 133 0.78 -9.87 11.34
N ILE A 134 1.39 -8.93 10.61
CA ILE A 134 1.44 -7.51 10.99
C ILE A 134 0.96 -6.62 9.85
N VAL A 135 0.06 -5.70 10.17
CA VAL A 135 -0.38 -4.64 9.26
C VAL A 135 0.02 -3.25 9.79
N TYR A 136 0.57 -2.42 8.91
CA TYR A 136 0.85 -1.00 9.14
C TYR A 136 -0.10 -0.13 8.33
N THR A 137 -0.56 0.96 8.91
CA THR A 137 -1.29 2.01 8.21
C THR A 137 -1.12 3.34 8.95
N HIS A 138 -1.76 4.39 8.46
CA HIS A 138 -1.72 5.74 9.02
C HIS A 138 -2.36 5.83 10.41
N ASN A 139 -1.95 6.81 11.20
CA ASN A 139 -2.59 7.18 12.46
C ASN A 139 -3.99 7.77 12.27
N LEU A 140 -4.96 7.39 13.13
CA LEU A 140 -6.31 7.97 13.13
C LEU A 140 -6.34 9.45 13.55
N ALA A 141 -5.29 9.94 14.20
CA ALA A 141 -5.13 11.35 14.60
C ALA A 141 -4.35 12.18 13.55
N ASP A 142 -4.10 11.65 12.35
CA ASP A 142 -3.41 12.37 11.29
C ASP A 142 -4.22 13.60 10.82
N LYS A 143 -3.52 14.68 10.48
CA LYS A 143 -4.10 15.90 9.93
C LYS A 143 -4.62 15.70 8.50
N HIS A 144 -4.01 14.82 7.73
CA HIS A 144 -4.32 14.62 6.32
C HIS A 144 -5.55 13.72 6.14
N PRO A 145 -6.65 14.22 5.54
CA PRO A 145 -7.91 13.47 5.51
C PRO A 145 -7.84 12.18 4.71
N THR A 146 -6.98 12.08 3.69
CA THR A 146 -6.77 10.82 2.96
C THR A 146 -6.08 9.78 3.83
N HIS A 147 -5.17 10.17 4.74
CA HIS A 147 -4.48 9.23 5.63
C HIS A 147 -5.49 8.59 6.57
N VAL A 148 -6.30 9.42 7.24
CA VAL A 148 -7.39 8.95 8.12
C VAL A 148 -8.37 8.05 7.36
N ALA A 149 -8.74 8.39 6.13
CA ALA A 149 -9.60 7.53 5.31
C ALA A 149 -8.97 6.16 5.04
N ILE A 150 -7.68 6.09 4.67
CA ILE A 150 -6.99 4.81 4.49
C ILE A 150 -6.92 3.99 5.78
N SER A 151 -6.67 4.61 6.93
CA SER A 151 -6.71 3.92 8.22
C SER A 151 -8.07 3.29 8.48
N LEU A 152 -9.15 4.06 8.27
CA LEU A 152 -10.52 3.58 8.47
C LEU A 152 -10.86 2.43 7.52
N ARG A 153 -10.50 2.55 6.23
CA ARG A 153 -10.71 1.50 5.24
C ARG A 153 -9.90 0.24 5.54
N THR A 154 -8.68 0.38 6.05
CA THR A 154 -7.84 -0.74 6.45
C THR A 154 -8.46 -1.49 7.64
N ILE A 155 -8.92 -0.75 8.66
CA ILE A 155 -9.61 -1.31 9.82
C ILE A 155 -10.90 -2.02 9.40
N GLU A 156 -11.68 -1.41 8.49
CA GLU A 156 -12.89 -2.00 7.94
C GLU A 156 -12.60 -3.31 7.18
N ALA A 157 -11.59 -3.31 6.31
CA ALA A 157 -11.16 -4.49 5.56
C ALA A 157 -10.76 -5.63 6.49
N ILE A 158 -9.92 -5.36 7.50
CA ILE A 158 -9.51 -6.34 8.52
C ILE A 158 -10.72 -6.89 9.27
N ARG A 159 -11.63 -6.03 9.73
CA ARG A 159 -12.82 -6.45 10.48
C ARG A 159 -13.82 -7.25 9.65
N SER A 160 -13.78 -7.11 8.32
CA SER A 160 -14.59 -7.90 7.40
C SER A 160 -14.11 -9.36 7.21
N LEU A 161 -12.90 -9.66 7.67
CA LEU A 161 -12.32 -11.01 7.62
C LEU A 161 -12.85 -11.89 8.77
N PRO A 162 -12.91 -13.23 8.56
CA PRO A 162 -13.03 -14.19 9.65
C PRO A 162 -12.01 -13.92 10.74
N GLY A 163 -12.34 -14.24 12.00
CA GLY A 163 -11.48 -13.92 13.15
C GLY A 163 -10.05 -14.47 13.00
N ASP A 164 -9.93 -15.69 12.50
CA ASP A 164 -8.66 -16.41 12.33
C ASP A 164 -7.82 -15.91 11.13
N ASP A 165 -8.42 -15.13 10.23
CA ASP A 165 -7.76 -14.54 9.05
C ASP A 165 -7.32 -13.09 9.30
N ARG A 166 -7.44 -12.59 10.53
CA ARG A 166 -7.04 -11.22 10.88
C ARG A 166 -5.56 -11.20 11.30
N PRO A 167 -4.84 -10.11 11.01
CA PRO A 167 -3.48 -9.97 11.50
C PRO A 167 -3.45 -9.91 13.03
N ASP A 168 -2.37 -10.42 13.62
CA ASP A 168 -2.12 -10.36 15.06
C ASP A 168 -1.98 -8.92 15.55
N HIS A 169 -1.39 -8.06 14.70
CA HIS A 169 -1.14 -6.66 15.01
C HIS A 169 -1.55 -5.72 13.89
N LEU A 170 -2.16 -4.59 14.29
CA LEU A 170 -2.40 -3.42 13.44
C LEU A 170 -1.74 -2.19 14.08
N TYR A 171 -0.78 -1.60 13.40
CA TYR A 171 -0.09 -0.38 13.83
C TYR A 171 -0.59 0.84 13.04
N GLY A 172 -1.13 1.83 13.76
CA GLY A 172 -1.40 3.17 13.23
C GLY A 172 -0.22 4.08 13.52
N CYS A 173 0.50 4.46 12.47
CA CYS A 173 1.81 5.12 12.52
C CYS A 173 1.65 6.63 12.37
#